data_AF-A0A1I6NSQ6-F1
#
_entry.id   AF-A0A1I6NSQ6-F1
#
_cell.length_a   1.000
_cell.length_b   1.000
_cell.length_c   1.000
_cell.angle_alpha   90.00
_cell.angle_beta   90.00
_cell.angle_gamma   90.00
#
_symmetry.space_group_name_H-M   'P 1'
#
loop_
_entity.id
_entity.type
_entity.pdbx_description
1 polymer ?
#
loop_
_entity_poly.entity_id
_entity_poly.type
_entity_poly.pdbx_seq_one_letter_code
_entity_poly.pdbx_strand_id
1 'polypeptide(L)'
;MFKSIYQAFERPTVAGAISQFIQSAVDAGIARGAIDETIQYVRQHARPWVDSGLEYAVQDPYTIANIGELKIKLRAAEAVLSLAGEAIDKALENSTEETVSEATLITAESKVLTTEIALLAANKLFELSGTRSTLSELNLDRHWRNARTHTLHDPVRWKLNIVGNYYLNDVPPPRHAWS
;
A
#
# COMPACT_ATOMS: atom_id res chain seq x y z
N MET A 1 -8.71 -18.97 -32.19
CA MET A 1 -9.88 -19.12 -31.29
C MET A 1 -9.52 -18.40 -29.99
N PHE A 2 -10.08 -17.22 -29.73
CA PHE A 2 -9.84 -16.48 -28.48
C PHE A 2 -10.46 -17.28 -27.32
N LYS A 3 -9.63 -17.81 -26.42
CA LYS A 3 -10.14 -18.36 -25.15
C LYS A 3 -10.71 -17.21 -24.32
N SER A 4 -11.86 -17.44 -23.68
CA SER A 4 -12.43 -16.44 -22.76
C SER A 4 -11.48 -16.22 -21.58
N ILE A 5 -11.49 -15.02 -20.98
CA ILE A 5 -10.69 -14.69 -19.78
C ILE A 5 -10.92 -15.73 -18.66
N TYR A 6 -12.12 -16.28 -18.55
CA TYR A 6 -12.46 -17.31 -17.56
C TYR A 6 -11.72 -18.64 -17.78
N GLN A 7 -11.57 -19.08 -19.03
CA GLN A 7 -10.84 -20.32 -19.37
C GLN A 7 -9.32 -20.22 -19.13
N ALA A 8 -8.78 -19.01 -18.99
CA ALA A 8 -7.37 -18.81 -18.64
C ALA A 8 -7.07 -19.20 -17.18
N PHE A 9 -8.09 -19.29 -16.32
CA PHE A 9 -7.98 -19.65 -14.90
C PHE A 9 -8.25 -21.13 -14.60
N GLU A 10 -8.59 -21.95 -15.60
CA GLU A 10 -8.70 -23.41 -15.45
C GLU A 10 -7.34 -24.09 -15.21
N ARG A 11 -6.24 -23.38 -15.47
CA ARG A 11 -4.87 -23.81 -15.14
C ARG A 11 -4.26 -22.84 -14.13
N PRO A 12 -3.37 -23.29 -13.22
CA PRO A 12 -2.64 -22.39 -12.33
C PRO A 12 -1.96 -21.28 -13.15
N THR A 13 -2.26 -20.03 -12.81
CA THR A 13 -1.74 -18.86 -13.51
C THR A 13 -1.39 -17.76 -12.51
N VAL A 14 -0.23 -17.13 -12.72
CA VAL A 14 0.26 -16.01 -11.91
C VAL A 14 -0.33 -14.67 -12.33
N ALA A 15 -1.15 -14.62 -13.38
CA ALA A 15 -1.66 -13.36 -13.95
C ALA A 15 -2.42 -12.48 -12.93
N GLY A 16 -3.20 -13.10 -12.03
CA GLY A 16 -3.88 -12.39 -10.94
C GLY A 16 -2.90 -11.76 -9.96
N ALA A 17 -1.92 -12.55 -9.48
CA ALA A 17 -0.88 -12.08 -8.59
C ALA A 17 -0.06 -10.92 -9.21
N ILE A 18 0.36 -11.04 -10.47
CA ILE A 18 1.08 -9.96 -11.17
C ILE A 18 0.23 -8.69 -11.26
N SER A 19 -1.05 -8.82 -11.63
CA SER A 19 -1.95 -7.67 -11.74
C SER A 19 -2.08 -6.94 -10.41
N GLN A 20 -2.28 -7.68 -9.32
CA GLN A 20 -2.46 -7.12 -7.99
C GLN A 20 -1.14 -6.60 -7.39
N PHE A 21 0.00 -7.23 -7.68
CA PHE A 21 1.33 -6.74 -7.31
C PHE A 21 1.58 -5.33 -7.87
N ILE A 22 1.21 -5.09 -9.13
CA ILE A 22 1.32 -3.76 -9.75
C ILE A 22 0.45 -2.75 -8.98
N GLN A 23 -0.76 -3.14 -8.57
CA GLN A 23 -1.61 -2.26 -7.76
C GLN A 23 -0.94 -1.91 -6.42
N SER A 24 -0.40 -2.92 -5.72
CA SER A 24 0.31 -2.74 -4.45
C SER A 24 1.53 -1.83 -4.59
N ALA A 25 2.30 -1.98 -5.68
CA ALA A 25 3.47 -1.16 -5.97
C ALA A 25 3.11 0.31 -6.21
N VAL A 26 1.99 0.58 -6.90
CA VAL A 26 1.48 1.95 -7.10
C VAL A 26 1.08 2.56 -5.75
N ASP A 27 0.34 1.83 -4.92
CA ASP A 27 -0.06 2.30 -3.59
C ASP A 27 1.16 2.61 -2.70
N ALA A 28 2.18 1.74 -2.69
CA ALA A 28 3.44 1.96 -1.97
C ALA A 28 4.18 3.22 -2.49
N GLY A 29 4.19 3.44 -3.80
CA GLY A 29 4.74 4.63 -4.42
C GLY A 29 4.04 5.92 -3.98
N ILE A 30 2.70 5.91 -3.92
CA ILE A 30 1.90 7.05 -3.43
C ILE A 30 2.22 7.29 -1.95
N ALA A 31 2.27 6.25 -1.12
CA ALA A 31 2.59 6.36 0.29
C ALA A 31 3.97 7.00 0.53
N ARG A 32 4.99 6.54 -0.21
CA ARG A 32 6.35 7.09 -0.16
C ARG A 32 6.38 8.57 -0.55
N GLY A 33 5.73 8.92 -1.66
CA GLY A 33 5.63 10.30 -2.11
C GLY A 33 4.95 11.22 -1.09
N ALA A 34 3.85 10.76 -0.48
CA ALA A 34 3.15 11.51 0.55
C ALA A 34 4.03 11.73 1.80
N ILE A 35 4.74 10.70 2.27
CA ILE A 35 5.65 10.79 3.43
C ILE A 35 6.79 11.76 3.14
N ASP A 36 7.44 11.64 1.98
CA ASP A 36 8.61 12.47 1.65
C ASP A 36 8.20 13.94 1.49
N GLU A 37 7.04 14.22 0.89
CA GLU A 37 6.51 15.59 0.79
C GLU A 37 6.07 16.14 2.15
N THR A 38 5.52 15.31 3.04
CA THR A 38 5.23 15.69 4.44
C THR A 38 6.51 16.12 5.15
N ILE A 39 7.58 15.32 5.06
CA ILE A 39 8.87 15.62 5.68
C ILE A 39 9.44 16.93 5.13
N GLN A 40 9.38 17.13 3.80
CA GLN A 40 9.84 18.35 3.17
C GLN A 40 9.05 19.57 3.67
N TYR A 41 7.72 19.47 3.68
CA TYR A 41 6.85 20.56 4.10
C TYR A 41 7.07 20.93 5.57
N VAL A 42 7.17 19.94 6.45
CA VAL A 42 7.44 20.17 7.88
C VAL A 42 8.77 20.89 8.09
N ARG A 43 9.82 20.50 7.33
CA ARG A 43 11.14 21.15 7.42
C ARG A 43 11.15 22.59 6.90
N GLN A 44 10.34 22.91 5.90
CA GLN A 44 10.42 24.19 5.18
C GLN A 44 9.36 25.20 5.61
N HIS A 45 8.20 24.74 6.08
CA HIS A 45 6.99 25.56 6.16
C HIS A 45 6.18 25.40 7.44
N ALA A 46 6.28 24.27 8.15
CA ALA A 46 5.51 24.06 9.37
C ALA A 46 5.99 24.98 10.50
N ARG A 47 5.03 25.39 11.35
CA ARG A 47 5.27 26.22 12.53
C ARG A 47 5.16 25.35 13.78
N PRO A 48 5.98 25.58 14.81
CA PRO A 48 5.83 24.87 16.09
C PRO A 48 4.46 25.17 16.70
N TRP A 49 3.94 24.22 17.48
CA TRP A 49 2.72 24.43 18.25
C TRP A 49 2.95 25.52 19.30
N VAL A 50 1.97 26.43 19.47
CA VAL A 50 2.15 27.64 20.29
C VAL A 50 2.50 27.35 21.75
N ASP A 51 1.98 26.25 22.31
CA ASP A 51 2.24 25.87 23.70
C ASP A 51 3.43 24.90 23.85
N SER A 52 4.10 24.53 22.76
CA SER A 52 5.20 23.55 22.79
C SER A 52 6.50 24.11 23.40
N GLY A 53 6.67 25.43 23.39
CA GLY A 53 7.94 26.07 23.76
C GLY A 53 9.10 25.78 22.79
N LEU A 54 8.84 25.16 21.64
CA LEU A 54 9.85 24.81 20.64
C LEU A 54 10.08 25.95 19.65
N GLU A 55 11.30 26.04 19.14
CA GLU A 55 11.68 27.03 18.12
C GLU A 55 11.29 26.54 16.71
N TYR A 56 11.37 25.23 16.46
CA TYR A 56 11.10 24.64 15.16
C TYR A 56 10.11 23.47 15.23
N ALA A 57 9.18 23.40 14.28
CA ALA A 57 8.21 22.30 14.17
C ALA A 57 8.87 20.91 14.09
N VAL A 58 10.05 20.82 13.46
CA VAL A 58 10.82 19.56 13.35
C VAL A 58 11.33 19.02 14.69
N GLN A 59 11.28 19.81 15.76
CA GLN A 59 11.66 19.39 17.12
C GLN A 59 10.49 18.76 17.88
N ASP A 60 9.27 18.87 17.37
CA ASP A 60 8.08 18.34 18.06
C ASP A 60 8.16 16.81 18.18
N PRO A 61 8.22 16.25 19.42
CA PRO A 61 8.33 14.81 19.61
C PRO A 61 7.15 14.03 19.02
N TYR A 62 5.95 14.64 18.94
CA TYR A 62 4.79 13.98 18.36
C TYR A 62 4.91 13.91 16.84
N THR A 63 5.36 14.99 16.19
CA THR A 63 5.67 14.99 14.76
C THR A 63 6.77 13.97 14.44
N ILE A 64 7.86 13.93 15.21
CA ILE A 64 8.95 12.96 15.05
C ILE A 64 8.42 11.53 15.17
N ALA A 65 7.60 11.23 16.19
CA ALA A 65 7.02 9.91 16.40
C ALA A 65 6.12 9.47 15.24
N ASN A 66 5.26 10.37 14.73
CA ASN A 66 4.38 10.07 13.61
C ASN A 66 5.16 9.80 12.31
N ILE A 67 6.21 10.58 12.02
CA ILE A 67 7.09 10.30 10.88
C ILE A 67 7.80 8.96 11.04
N GLY A 68 8.24 8.62 12.26
CA GLY A 68 8.79 7.30 12.59
C GLY A 68 7.81 6.17 12.29
N GLU A 69 6.57 6.28 12.77
CA GLU A 69 5.51 5.30 12.52
C GLU A 69 5.26 5.12 11.02
N LEU A 70 5.12 6.22 10.27
CA LEU A 70 4.89 6.18 8.83
C LEU A 70 6.04 5.47 8.08
N LYS A 71 7.29 5.78 8.41
CA LYS A 71 8.45 5.13 7.79
C LYS A 71 8.54 3.65 8.14
N ILE A 72 8.23 3.26 9.37
CA ILE A 72 8.21 1.84 9.80
C ILE A 72 7.13 1.07 9.04
N LYS A 73 5.90 1.59 9.01
CA LYS A 73 4.77 0.96 8.31
C LYS A 73 5.00 0.86 6.81
N LEU A 74 5.54 1.91 6.19
CA LEU A 74 5.93 1.87 4.77
C LEU A 74 6.98 0.79 4.51
N ARG A 75 8.02 0.72 5.34
CA ARG A 75 9.07 -0.31 5.20
C ARG A 75 8.50 -1.71 5.36
N ALA A 76 7.57 -1.93 6.28
CA ALA A 76 6.90 -3.22 6.43
C ALA A 76 6.07 -3.58 5.18
N ALA A 77 5.30 -2.65 4.64
CA ALA A 77 4.53 -2.85 3.41
C ALA A 77 5.44 -3.15 2.20
N GLU A 78 6.56 -2.44 2.06
CA GLU A 78 7.55 -2.65 0.99
C GLU A 78 8.28 -3.99 1.12
N ALA A 79 8.55 -4.44 2.35
CA ALA A 79 9.14 -5.76 2.56
C ALA A 79 8.19 -6.87 2.10
N VAL A 80 6.90 -6.80 2.44
CA VAL A 80 5.89 -7.77 1.99
C VAL A 80 5.65 -7.66 0.48
N LEU A 81 5.71 -6.45 -0.10
CA LEU A 81 5.71 -6.28 -1.56
C LEU A 81 6.90 -7.00 -2.21
N SER A 82 8.11 -6.89 -1.66
CA SER A 82 9.28 -7.62 -2.16
C SER A 82 9.07 -9.13 -2.12
N LEU A 83 8.54 -9.66 -0.99
CA LEU A 83 8.21 -11.08 -0.84
C LEU A 83 7.16 -11.53 -1.88
N ALA A 84 6.17 -10.69 -2.18
CA ALA A 84 5.18 -10.99 -3.23
C ALA A 84 5.86 -11.11 -4.60
N GLY A 85 6.82 -10.24 -4.91
CA GLY A 85 7.62 -10.32 -6.14
C GLY A 85 8.40 -11.63 -6.23
N GLU A 86 9.11 -11.99 -5.17
CA GLU A 86 9.86 -13.26 -5.09
C GLU A 86 8.96 -14.49 -5.26
N ALA A 87 7.77 -14.47 -4.67
CA ALA A 87 6.80 -15.57 -4.80
C ALA A 87 6.24 -15.67 -6.23
N ILE A 88 5.99 -14.53 -6.89
CA ILE A 88 5.60 -14.48 -8.31
C ILE A 88 6.70 -15.06 -9.19
N ASP A 89 7.97 -14.70 -8.95
CA ASP A 89 9.11 -15.22 -9.72
C ASP A 89 9.22 -16.74 -9.59
N LYS A 90 9.11 -17.28 -8.36
CA LYS A 90 9.08 -18.74 -8.14
C LYS A 90 7.93 -19.42 -8.88
N ALA A 91 6.74 -18.82 -8.86
CA ALA A 91 5.56 -19.36 -9.53
C ALA A 91 5.65 -19.26 -11.07
N LEU A 92 6.39 -18.29 -11.61
CA LEU A 92 6.73 -18.20 -13.03
C LEU A 92 7.73 -19.28 -13.46
N GLU A 93 8.72 -19.59 -12.62
CA GLU A 93 9.69 -20.65 -12.87
C GLU A 93 9.06 -22.05 -12.79
N ASN A 94 8.17 -22.27 -11.81
CA ASN A 94 7.50 -23.55 -11.59
C ASN A 94 6.02 -23.35 -11.21
N SER A 95 5.13 -23.30 -12.20
CA SER A 95 3.70 -23.00 -12.01
C SER A 95 2.89 -24.20 -11.50
N THR A 96 3.11 -24.58 -10.23
CA THR A 96 2.26 -25.55 -9.51
C THR A 96 1.08 -24.86 -8.85
N GLU A 97 0.13 -25.64 -8.34
CA GLU A 97 -0.98 -25.08 -7.55
C GLU A 97 -0.49 -24.39 -6.28
N GLU A 98 0.55 -24.94 -5.65
CA GLU A 98 1.15 -24.44 -4.42
C GLU A 98 1.84 -23.10 -4.64
N THR A 99 2.75 -23.00 -5.63
CA THR A 99 3.51 -21.77 -5.88
C THR A 99 2.60 -20.63 -6.34
N VAL A 100 1.58 -20.92 -7.15
CA VAL A 100 0.59 -19.92 -7.58
C VAL A 100 -0.28 -19.46 -6.40
N SER A 101 -0.63 -20.37 -5.49
CA SER A 101 -1.40 -20.03 -4.28
C SER A 101 -0.58 -19.16 -3.33
N GLU A 102 0.70 -19.51 -3.11
CA GLU A 102 1.63 -18.72 -2.29
C GLU A 102 1.81 -17.30 -2.87
N ALA A 103 2.05 -17.19 -4.18
CA ALA A 103 2.17 -15.89 -4.85
C ALA A 103 0.89 -15.02 -4.70
N THR A 104 -0.28 -15.64 -4.83
CA THR A 104 -1.57 -14.95 -4.66
C THR A 104 -1.77 -14.49 -3.21
N LEU A 105 -1.45 -15.35 -2.24
CA LEU A 105 -1.58 -15.04 -0.81
C LEU A 105 -0.70 -13.85 -0.40
N ILE A 106 0.60 -13.91 -0.70
CA ILE A 106 1.55 -12.86 -0.30
C ILE A 106 1.24 -11.55 -1.03
N THR A 107 0.77 -11.62 -2.28
CA THR A 107 0.29 -10.44 -3.00
C THR A 107 -0.94 -9.81 -2.34
N ALA A 108 -1.89 -10.62 -1.84
CA ALA A 108 -3.05 -10.12 -1.11
C ALA A 108 -2.64 -9.42 0.20
N GLU A 109 -1.68 -9.99 0.95
CA GLU A 109 -1.10 -9.35 2.14
C GLU A 109 -0.42 -8.03 1.81
N SER A 110 0.41 -8.02 0.77
CA SER A 110 1.06 -6.80 0.26
C SER A 110 0.02 -5.73 -0.06
N LYS A 111 -1.03 -6.09 -0.80
CA LYS A 111 -2.09 -5.14 -1.19
C LYS A 111 -2.80 -4.51 0.00
N VAL A 112 -3.11 -5.31 1.02
CA VAL A 112 -3.71 -4.78 2.26
C VAL A 112 -2.79 -3.74 2.88
N LEU A 113 -1.53 -4.09 3.09
CA LEU A 113 -0.57 -3.21 3.75
C LEU A 113 -0.30 -1.94 2.96
N THR A 114 -0.13 -2.03 1.64
CA THR A 114 0.14 -0.87 0.78
C THR A 114 -1.08 0.05 0.68
N THR A 115 -2.29 -0.50 0.60
CA THR A 115 -3.54 0.28 0.64
C THR A 115 -3.67 1.07 1.95
N GLU A 116 -3.42 0.42 3.09
CA GLU A 116 -3.53 1.05 4.41
C GLU A 116 -2.51 2.18 4.57
N ILE A 117 -1.24 1.95 4.24
CA ILE A 117 -0.20 2.97 4.40
C ILE A 117 -0.36 4.14 3.42
N ALA A 118 -0.82 3.90 2.19
CA ALA A 118 -1.09 4.98 1.23
C ALA A 118 -2.16 5.94 1.74
N LEU A 119 -3.27 5.39 2.26
CA LEU A 119 -4.34 6.21 2.86
C LEU A 119 -3.88 6.90 4.14
N LEU A 120 -3.18 6.19 5.03
CA LEU A 120 -2.69 6.77 6.28
C LEU A 120 -1.71 7.92 6.03
N ALA A 121 -0.69 7.70 5.18
CA ALA A 121 0.32 8.70 4.86
C ALA A 121 -0.30 9.96 4.25
N ALA A 122 -1.23 9.79 3.30
CA ALA A 122 -1.89 10.92 2.66
C ALA A 122 -2.77 11.75 3.61
N ASN A 123 -3.38 11.12 4.62
CA ASN A 123 -4.10 11.85 5.67
C ASN A 123 -3.14 12.54 6.66
N LYS A 124 -2.12 11.80 7.13
CA LYS A 124 -1.12 12.32 8.08
C LYS A 124 -0.35 13.52 7.53
N LEU A 125 -0.20 13.62 6.21
CA LEU A 125 0.39 14.79 5.56
C LEU A 125 -0.23 16.10 6.08
N PHE A 126 -1.55 16.21 6.10
CA PHE A 126 -2.24 17.42 6.53
C PHE A 126 -2.18 17.62 8.04
N GLU A 127 -2.32 16.53 8.80
CA GLU A 127 -2.23 16.56 10.27
C GLU A 127 -0.88 17.14 10.72
N LEU A 128 0.21 16.70 10.10
CA LEU A 128 1.58 17.10 10.47
C LEU A 128 2.02 18.43 9.83
N SER A 129 1.45 18.80 8.69
CA SER A 129 1.83 20.02 7.96
C SER A 129 1.03 21.26 8.37
N GLY A 130 -0.11 21.09 9.04
CA GLY A 130 -0.97 22.16 9.53
C GLY A 130 -1.77 22.88 8.44
N THR A 131 -2.62 23.83 8.82
CA THR A 131 -3.67 24.41 7.94
C THR A 131 -3.17 24.95 6.61
N ARG A 132 -1.97 25.57 6.54
CA ARG A 132 -1.45 26.12 5.29
C ARG A 132 -1.15 25.06 4.23
N SER A 133 -1.03 23.80 4.62
CA SER A 133 -0.87 22.68 3.68
C SER A 133 -2.11 22.45 2.81
N THR A 134 -3.27 23.00 3.19
CA THR A 134 -4.52 22.86 2.41
C THR A 134 -4.66 23.91 1.30
N LEU A 135 -3.66 24.78 1.09
CA LEU A 135 -3.69 25.74 -0.02
C LEU A 135 -3.63 25.00 -1.36
N SER A 136 -4.54 25.34 -2.26
CA SER A 136 -4.68 24.65 -3.55
C SER A 136 -3.42 24.71 -4.43
N GLU A 137 -2.64 25.78 -4.31
CA GLU A 137 -1.37 25.96 -5.03
C GLU A 137 -0.32 24.89 -4.67
N LEU A 138 -0.43 24.28 -3.48
CA LEU A 138 0.48 23.22 -3.05
C LEU A 138 0.06 21.84 -3.59
N ASN A 139 -1.21 21.65 -3.95
CA ASN A 139 -1.76 20.41 -4.53
C ASN A 139 -1.38 19.14 -3.74
N LEU A 140 -1.27 19.25 -2.41
CA LEU A 140 -0.87 18.14 -1.53
C LEU A 140 -1.96 17.07 -1.40
N ASP A 141 -3.21 17.45 -1.61
CA ASP A 141 -4.39 16.59 -1.58
C ASP A 141 -4.39 15.57 -2.73
N ARG A 142 -3.55 15.76 -3.76
CA ARG A 142 -3.37 14.80 -4.85
C ARG A 142 -2.97 13.41 -4.35
N HIS A 143 -2.16 13.31 -3.29
CA HIS A 143 -1.77 12.01 -2.74
C HIS A 143 -2.98 11.25 -2.21
N TRP A 144 -3.85 11.94 -1.47
CA TRP A 144 -5.08 11.32 -0.94
C TRP A 144 -6.05 10.99 -2.07
N ARG A 145 -6.27 11.90 -3.03
CA ARG A 145 -7.16 11.64 -4.17
C ARG A 145 -6.68 10.45 -5.00
N ASN A 146 -5.38 10.36 -5.27
CA ASN A 146 -4.78 9.27 -6.02
C ASN A 146 -4.90 7.95 -5.23
N ALA A 147 -4.49 7.92 -3.97
CA ALA A 147 -4.60 6.74 -3.11
C ALA A 147 -6.06 6.29 -3.00
N ARG A 148 -6.98 7.20 -2.69
CA ARG A 148 -8.40 6.87 -2.50
C ARG A 148 -9.02 6.35 -3.78
N THR A 149 -8.72 6.93 -4.93
CA THR A 149 -9.24 6.47 -6.22
C THR A 149 -8.68 5.09 -6.56
N HIS A 150 -7.37 4.92 -6.47
CA HIS A 150 -6.68 3.71 -6.89
C HIS A 150 -7.03 2.50 -6.01
N THR A 151 -7.03 2.67 -4.68
CA THR A 151 -7.36 1.62 -3.71
C THR A 151 -8.81 1.14 -3.76
N LEU A 152 -9.69 1.80 -4.53
CA LEU A 152 -11.08 1.35 -4.75
C LEU A 152 -11.22 0.34 -5.90
N HIS A 153 -10.14 0.06 -6.66
CA HIS A 153 -10.15 -0.90 -7.77
C HIS A 153 -10.80 -2.24 -7.37
N ASP A 154 -10.34 -2.80 -6.25
CA ASP A 154 -10.98 -3.96 -5.62
C ASP A 154 -11.20 -3.68 -4.13
N PRO A 155 -12.30 -4.17 -3.53
CA PRO A 155 -12.57 -3.97 -2.12
C PRO A 155 -11.55 -4.73 -1.24
N VAL A 156 -10.60 -3.99 -0.63
CA VAL A 156 -9.53 -4.55 0.21
C VAL A 156 -10.00 -5.50 1.31
N ARG A 157 -11.24 -5.32 1.82
CA ARG A 157 -11.87 -6.24 2.79
C ARG A 157 -11.98 -7.69 2.29
N TRP A 158 -12.04 -7.91 0.98
CA TRP A 158 -12.02 -9.25 0.40
C TRP A 158 -10.62 -9.87 0.41
N LYS A 159 -9.54 -9.06 0.34
CA LYS A 159 -8.17 -9.55 0.51
C LYS A 159 -7.93 -10.06 1.93
N LEU A 160 -8.43 -9.33 2.92
CA LEU A 160 -8.44 -9.80 4.32
C LEU A 160 -9.17 -11.13 4.47
N ASN A 161 -10.30 -11.32 3.79
CA ASN A 161 -11.01 -12.59 3.80
C ASN A 161 -10.19 -13.72 3.14
N ILE A 162 -9.53 -13.47 2.01
CA ILE A 162 -8.66 -14.47 1.34
C ILE A 162 -7.56 -14.93 2.29
N VAL A 163 -6.81 -13.98 2.87
CA VAL A 163 -5.71 -14.27 3.81
C VAL A 163 -6.24 -15.01 5.04
N GLY A 164 -7.32 -14.52 5.65
CA GLY A 164 -7.91 -15.15 6.82
C GLY A 164 -8.44 -16.55 6.55
N ASN A 165 -9.10 -16.78 5.39
CA ASN A 165 -9.66 -18.09 5.04
C ASN A 165 -8.58 -19.13 4.74
N TYR A 166 -7.44 -18.69 4.18
CA TYR A 166 -6.26 -19.53 4.03
C TYR A 166 -5.71 -19.97 5.38
N TYR A 167 -5.40 -19.04 6.29
CA TYR A 167 -4.79 -19.37 7.57
C TYR A 167 -5.74 -20.04 8.58
N LEU A 168 -7.04 -19.77 8.50
CA LEU A 168 -8.02 -20.31 9.45
C LEU A 168 -8.61 -21.65 9.01
N ASN A 169 -8.87 -21.82 7.71
CA ASN A 169 -9.65 -22.94 7.17
C ASN A 169 -8.90 -23.77 6.12
N ASP A 170 -7.61 -23.52 5.90
CA ASP A 170 -6.79 -24.20 4.89
C ASP A 170 -7.38 -24.10 3.46
N VAL A 171 -8.17 -23.04 3.18
CA VAL A 171 -8.79 -22.84 1.86
C VAL A 171 -7.80 -22.10 0.96
N PRO A 172 -7.39 -22.68 -0.19
CA PRO A 172 -6.47 -22.02 -1.09
C PRO A 172 -7.07 -20.72 -1.67
N PRO A 173 -6.26 -19.69 -1.93
CA PRO A 173 -6.73 -18.46 -2.56
C PRO A 173 -7.45 -18.71 -3.89
N PRO A 174 -8.47 -17.91 -4.23
CA PRO A 174 -9.17 -18.06 -5.50
C PRO A 174 -8.25 -17.78 -6.69
N ARG A 175 -8.60 -18.34 -7.85
CA ARG A 175 -7.85 -18.20 -9.10
C ARG A 175 -8.62 -17.31 -10.09
N HIS A 176 -8.62 -16.00 -9.87
CA HIS A 176 -9.15 -15.01 -10.80
C HIS A 176 -8.36 -13.69 -10.76
N ALA A 177 -8.50 -12.83 -11.77
CA ALA A 177 -7.66 -11.63 -11.97
C ALA A 177 -7.63 -10.65 -10.79
N TRP A 178 -8.67 -10.63 -9.97
CA TRP A 178 -8.80 -9.78 -8.77
C TRP A 178 -8.60 -10.54 -7.45
N SER A 179 -8.03 -11.75 -7.48
CA SER A 179 -7.68 -12.54 -6.27
C SER A 179 -6.40 -12.06 -5.65
#